data_AF-A0A7W4QEU8-F1
#
_entry.id   AF-A0A7W4QEU8-F1
#
_cell.length_a   1.000
_cell.length_b   1.000
_cell.length_c   1.000
_cell.angle_alpha   90.00
_cell.angle_beta   90.00
_cell.angle_gamma   90.00
#
_symmetry.space_group_name_H-M   'P 1'
#
loop_
_entity.id
_entity.type
_entity.pdbx_description
1 polymer ?
#
loop_
_entity_poly.entity_id
_entity_poly.type
_entity_poly.pdbx_seq_one_letter_code
_entity_poly.pdbx_strand_id
1 'polypeptide(L)'
;MMTIASVRVFAPEQWGQVDIFRHFHIGTHSFNSDTKKAISGITNHFQKALTLYELALKLLPNLNLDEEELLNKGYTGAANSREFSAVLEEVFTELYSSIDCTRKIIANIYRKTRRLPNSTRQLFDRVNNNILGDDFPTELKLAISSSDWYGELLAIRDELTHSDIGNCHLDQKTRLVTYMHVGIRRNGEPLIIDDVLGRIKILINSVNEFLGSVFHFLNSKLQPVEIDQLCGFFKGRGYLRKLALEFPMDFNSGICMSHVWFDGDLQFKCPFVGTCGAYERAKFNAPTPFSGSGS
;
A
#
# COMPACT_ATOMS: atom_id res chain seq x y z
N MET A 1 -1.30 37.51 -14.47
CA MET A 1 -1.66 36.22 -15.11
C MET A 1 -1.54 35.13 -14.07
N MET A 2 -2.62 34.45 -13.68
CA MET A 2 -2.51 33.28 -12.80
C MET A 2 -1.97 32.10 -13.63
N THR A 3 -0.79 31.61 -13.27
CA THR A 3 -0.24 30.36 -13.83
C THR A 3 -1.10 29.21 -13.36
N ILE A 4 -1.85 28.59 -14.27
CA ILE A 4 -2.61 27.37 -13.96
C ILE A 4 -1.60 26.25 -13.70
N ALA A 5 -1.62 25.69 -12.49
CA ALA A 5 -0.74 24.61 -12.10
C ALA A 5 -0.88 23.41 -13.05
N SER A 6 0.25 22.78 -13.36
CA SER A 6 0.33 21.59 -14.21
C SER A 6 0.88 20.45 -13.36
N VAL A 7 0.17 19.32 -13.33
CA VAL A 7 0.53 18.17 -12.49
C VAL A 7 0.50 16.91 -13.34
N ARG A 8 1.64 16.21 -13.42
CA ARG A 8 1.73 14.84 -13.96
C ARG A 8 1.31 13.87 -12.85
N VAL A 9 0.34 13.02 -13.16
CA VAL A 9 -0.20 12.01 -12.22
C VAL A 9 0.15 10.59 -12.69
N PHE A 10 0.40 10.40 -13.98
CA PHE A 10 0.88 9.13 -14.52
C PHE A 10 2.39 8.99 -14.38
N ALA A 11 2.80 8.07 -13.50
CA ALA A 11 4.18 7.68 -13.25
C ALA A 11 4.23 6.16 -12.99
N PRO A 12 3.91 5.32 -14.00
CA PRO A 12 3.85 3.86 -13.81
C PRO A 12 5.20 3.25 -13.44
N GLU A 13 6.31 3.95 -13.71
CA GLU A 13 7.64 3.57 -13.25
C GLU A 13 7.77 3.53 -11.72
N GLN A 14 6.83 4.16 -11.00
CA GLN A 14 6.76 4.15 -9.53
C GLN A 14 5.69 3.19 -8.99
N TRP A 15 4.96 2.47 -9.86
CA TRP A 15 3.90 1.57 -9.43
C TRP A 15 4.45 0.26 -8.87
N GLY A 16 4.00 -0.09 -7.66
CA GLY A 16 4.23 -1.41 -7.09
C GLY A 16 3.24 -2.45 -7.62
N GLN A 17 3.39 -3.70 -7.16
CA GLN A 17 2.49 -4.80 -7.56
C GLN A 17 1.02 -4.53 -7.19
N VAL A 18 0.77 -3.90 -6.04
CA VAL A 18 -0.58 -3.52 -5.61
C VAL A 18 -1.18 -2.45 -6.53
N ASP A 19 -0.39 -1.45 -6.94
CA ASP A 19 -0.84 -0.38 -7.82
C ASP A 19 -1.21 -0.93 -9.21
N ILE A 20 -0.39 -1.82 -9.75
CA ILE A 20 -0.69 -2.51 -11.01
C ILE A 20 -2.03 -3.24 -10.89
N PHE A 21 -2.21 -4.06 -9.84
CA PHE A 21 -3.47 -4.77 -9.63
C PHE A 21 -4.66 -3.81 -9.53
N ARG A 22 -4.51 -2.72 -8.77
CA ARG A 22 -5.54 -1.70 -8.59
C ARG A 22 -6.02 -1.11 -9.91
N HIS A 23 -5.12 -0.87 -10.85
CA HIS A 23 -5.48 -0.29 -12.14
C HIS A 23 -6.11 -1.32 -13.09
N PHE A 24 -5.59 -2.55 -13.12
CA PHE A 24 -5.95 -3.54 -14.16
C PHE A 24 -6.97 -4.61 -13.73
N HIS A 25 -7.29 -4.74 -12.43
CA HIS A 25 -8.20 -5.81 -11.98
C HIS A 25 -9.58 -5.77 -12.63
N ILE A 26 -10.07 -4.59 -13.05
CA ILE A 26 -11.43 -4.41 -13.59
C ILE A 26 -11.68 -5.25 -14.84
N GLY A 27 -10.66 -5.50 -15.67
CA GLY A 27 -10.82 -6.34 -16.85
C GLY A 27 -10.94 -7.83 -16.58
N THR A 28 -10.57 -8.25 -15.36
CA THR A 28 -10.51 -9.68 -14.99
C THR A 28 -11.55 -10.02 -13.93
N HIS A 29 -11.77 -9.11 -12.98
CA HIS A 29 -12.56 -9.34 -11.79
C HIS A 29 -13.62 -8.26 -11.63
N SER A 30 -14.87 -8.70 -11.43
CA SER A 30 -15.97 -7.84 -11.01
C SER A 30 -16.14 -7.91 -9.50
N PHE A 31 -15.72 -6.85 -8.82
CA PHE A 31 -15.75 -6.75 -7.36
C PHE A 31 -16.92 -5.91 -6.85
N ASN A 32 -17.47 -6.29 -5.69
CA ASN A 32 -18.45 -5.48 -4.97
C ASN A 32 -17.80 -4.24 -4.35
N SER A 33 -18.61 -3.35 -3.76
CA SER A 33 -18.13 -2.11 -3.12
C SER A 33 -17.07 -2.37 -2.05
N ASP A 34 -17.24 -3.43 -1.26
CA ASP A 34 -16.38 -3.69 -0.12
C ASP A 34 -15.01 -4.22 -0.54
N THR A 35 -14.95 -5.08 -1.56
CA THR A 35 -13.67 -5.52 -2.14
C THR A 35 -12.99 -4.38 -2.89
N LYS A 36 -13.72 -3.49 -3.58
CA LYS A 36 -13.14 -2.28 -4.18
C LYS A 36 -12.52 -1.35 -3.13
N LYS A 37 -13.21 -1.16 -2.00
CA LYS A 37 -12.66 -0.44 -0.84
C LYS A 37 -11.40 -1.11 -0.31
N ALA A 38 -11.38 -2.44 -0.19
CA ALA A 38 -10.21 -3.18 0.26
C ALA A 38 -8.99 -2.97 -0.66
N ILE A 39 -9.16 -2.95 -1.98
CA ILE A 39 -8.07 -2.68 -2.94
C ILE A 39 -7.40 -1.34 -2.66
N SER A 40 -8.20 -0.28 -2.46
CA SER A 40 -7.64 1.03 -2.09
C SER A 40 -7.08 1.03 -0.67
N GLY A 41 -7.72 0.27 0.23
CA GLY A 41 -7.34 0.12 1.62
C GLY A 41 -5.91 -0.41 1.81
N ILE A 42 -5.44 -1.33 0.95
CA ILE A 42 -4.09 -1.91 1.09
C ILE A 42 -3.02 -0.84 1.08
N THR A 43 -2.96 -0.05 0.01
CA THR A 43 -1.97 1.02 -0.16
C THR A 43 -2.20 2.13 0.85
N ASN A 44 -3.46 2.48 1.14
CA ASN A 44 -3.77 3.56 2.08
C ASN A 44 -3.32 3.21 3.51
N HIS A 45 -3.60 2.00 4.00
CA HIS A 45 -3.16 1.53 5.31
C HIS A 45 -1.64 1.43 5.38
N PHE A 46 -0.99 0.91 4.32
CA PHE A 46 0.46 0.79 4.28
C PHE A 46 1.14 2.17 4.29
N GLN A 47 0.64 3.11 3.50
CA GLN A 47 1.15 4.49 3.47
C GLN A 47 0.90 5.22 4.79
N LYS A 48 -0.24 4.96 5.46
CA LYS A 48 -0.52 5.50 6.79
C LYS A 48 0.49 4.95 7.81
N ALA A 49 0.80 3.65 7.79
CA ALA A 49 1.85 3.06 8.62
C ALA A 49 3.22 3.74 8.40
N LEU A 50 3.64 3.97 7.14
CA LEU A 50 4.88 4.69 6.84
C LEU A 50 4.87 6.12 7.39
N THR A 51 3.76 6.83 7.22
CA THR A 51 3.61 8.21 7.69
C THR A 51 3.67 8.30 9.21
N LEU A 52 3.03 7.36 9.91
CA LEU A 52 3.05 7.26 11.37
C LEU A 52 4.43 6.87 11.90
N TYR A 53 5.15 6.00 11.20
CA TYR A 53 6.53 5.67 11.56
C TYR A 53 7.44 6.90 11.47
N GLU A 54 7.35 7.67 10.39
CA GLU A 54 8.07 8.95 10.25
C GLU A 54 7.65 9.98 11.31
N LEU A 55 6.38 9.99 11.71
CA LEU A 55 5.91 10.82 12.81
C LEU A 55 6.53 10.38 14.15
N ALA A 56 6.60 9.07 14.42
CA ALA A 56 7.25 8.55 15.62
C ALA A 56 8.72 8.99 15.68
N LEU A 57 9.46 8.91 14.56
CA LEU A 57 10.85 9.40 14.50
C LEU A 57 10.97 10.89 14.85
N LYS A 58 9.99 11.71 14.48
CA LYS A 58 9.94 13.14 14.85
C LYS A 58 9.62 13.36 16.34
N LEU A 59 8.81 12.47 16.93
CA LEU A 59 8.44 12.53 18.35
C LEU A 59 9.52 11.95 19.27
N LEU A 60 10.40 11.09 18.75
CA LEU A 60 11.44 10.41 19.52
C LEU A 60 12.26 11.31 20.46
N PRO A 61 12.72 12.52 20.06
CA PRO A 61 13.49 13.38 20.95
C PRO A 61 12.73 13.81 22.22
N ASN A 62 11.40 13.84 22.17
CA ASN A 62 10.55 14.26 23.30
C ASN A 62 10.56 13.27 24.46
N LEU A 63 11.00 12.02 24.25
CA LEU A 63 11.12 11.05 25.33
C LEU A 63 12.12 11.51 26.42
N ASN A 64 13.11 12.34 26.06
CA ASN A 64 14.02 12.92 27.05
C ASN A 64 13.31 13.90 28.01
N LEU A 65 12.18 14.50 27.60
CA LEU A 65 11.44 15.43 28.46
C LEU A 65 10.79 14.70 29.65
N ASP A 66 10.30 13.48 29.43
CA ASP A 66 9.75 12.64 30.50
C ASP A 66 10.85 12.19 31.47
N GLU A 67 12.04 11.86 30.95
CA GLU A 67 13.21 11.51 31.76
C GLU A 67 13.69 12.71 32.60
N GLU A 68 13.81 13.90 31.99
CA GLU A 68 14.16 15.13 32.69
C GLU A 68 13.13 15.47 33.78
N GLU A 69 11.84 15.27 33.52
CA GLU A 69 10.80 15.45 34.53
C GLU A 69 11.00 14.50 35.70
N LEU A 70 11.23 13.21 35.43
CA LEU A 70 11.47 12.19 36.43
C LEU A 70 12.70 12.53 37.29
N LEU A 71 13.81 12.93 36.66
CA LEU A 71 15.04 13.31 37.36
C LEU A 71 14.86 14.55 38.25
N ASN A 72 14.13 15.56 37.77
CA ASN A 72 13.96 16.82 38.48
C ASN A 72 12.89 16.77 39.58
N LYS A 73 11.83 15.98 39.39
CA LYS A 73 10.67 15.95 40.30
C LYS A 73 10.54 14.66 41.11
N GLY A 74 11.27 13.60 40.75
CA GLY A 74 11.12 12.26 41.30
C GLY A 74 9.88 11.50 40.81
N TYR A 75 9.11 12.09 39.89
CA TYR A 75 7.97 11.46 39.21
C TYR A 75 7.79 12.07 37.83
N THR A 76 7.14 11.36 36.90
CA THR A 76 6.75 11.89 35.60
C THR A 76 5.31 11.50 35.26
N GLY A 77 4.63 12.37 34.50
CA GLY A 77 3.36 12.03 33.87
C GLY A 77 3.50 11.12 32.64
N ALA A 78 4.73 10.89 32.14
CA ALA A 78 5.01 10.09 30.95
C ALA A 78 4.13 10.46 29.74
N ALA A 79 3.90 11.77 29.52
CA ALA A 79 2.99 12.23 28.48
C ALA A 79 3.58 11.96 27.09
N ASN A 80 4.88 12.24 26.90
CA ASN A 80 5.56 12.07 25.62
C ASN A 80 5.73 10.59 25.26
N SER A 81 6.02 9.75 26.25
CA SER A 81 6.06 8.29 26.12
C SER A 81 4.70 7.74 25.66
N ARG A 82 3.60 8.17 26.27
CA ARG A 82 2.25 7.72 25.87
C ARG A 82 1.87 8.16 24.47
N GLU A 83 2.14 9.41 24.09
CA GLU A 83 1.89 9.89 22.72
C GLU A 83 2.71 9.10 21.70
N PHE A 84 3.99 8.88 21.99
CA PHE A 84 4.88 8.10 21.14
C PHE A 84 4.41 6.64 21.02
N SER A 85 4.05 5.99 22.13
CA SER A 85 3.51 4.62 22.13
C SER A 85 2.24 4.50 21.30
N ALA A 86 1.28 5.42 21.47
CA ALA A 86 0.04 5.41 20.69
C ALA A 86 0.29 5.51 19.17
N VAL A 87 1.27 6.33 18.76
CA VAL A 87 1.66 6.43 17.34
C VAL A 87 2.27 5.12 16.84
N LEU A 88 3.16 4.49 17.61
CA LEU A 88 3.75 3.20 17.23
C LEU A 88 2.73 2.06 17.17
N GLU A 89 1.81 2.01 18.11
CA GLU A 89 0.71 1.05 18.17
C GLU A 89 -0.19 1.14 16.93
N GLU A 90 -0.48 2.37 16.49
CA GLU A 90 -1.21 2.58 15.25
C GLU A 90 -0.42 2.10 14.03
N VAL A 91 0.92 2.18 14.02
CA VAL A 91 1.73 1.59 12.93
C VAL A 91 1.48 0.08 12.81
N PHE A 92 1.51 -0.66 13.93
CA PHE A 92 1.23 -2.10 13.91
C PHE A 92 -0.19 -2.39 13.40
N THR A 93 -1.18 -1.62 13.85
CA THR A 93 -2.58 -1.77 13.43
C THR A 93 -2.76 -1.52 11.94
N GLU A 94 -2.11 -0.51 11.39
CA GLU A 94 -2.17 -0.16 9.97
C GLU A 94 -1.47 -1.20 9.09
N LEU A 95 -0.31 -1.72 9.52
CA LEU A 95 0.34 -2.84 8.84
C LEU A 95 -0.56 -4.08 8.79
N TYR A 96 -1.21 -4.42 9.91
CA TYR A 96 -2.18 -5.53 9.94
C TYR A 96 -3.36 -5.27 9.00
N SER A 97 -3.86 -4.03 8.96
CA SER A 97 -5.02 -3.65 8.14
C SER A 97 -4.75 -3.80 6.64
N SER A 98 -3.52 -3.55 6.18
CA SER A 98 -3.10 -3.86 4.80
C SER A 98 -3.19 -5.36 4.48
N ILE A 99 -2.83 -6.23 5.43
CA ILE A 99 -2.92 -7.70 5.28
C ILE A 99 -4.38 -8.14 5.26
N ASP A 100 -5.22 -7.60 6.14
CA ASP A 100 -6.66 -7.93 6.14
C ASP A 100 -7.34 -7.53 4.83
N CYS A 101 -7.02 -6.35 4.30
CA CYS A 101 -7.51 -5.92 3.00
C CYS A 101 -7.04 -6.83 1.86
N THR A 102 -5.79 -7.28 1.90
CA THR A 102 -5.26 -8.27 0.94
C THR A 102 -6.02 -9.59 1.02
N ARG A 103 -6.28 -10.07 2.24
CA ARG A 103 -7.07 -11.28 2.47
C ARG A 103 -8.52 -11.14 2.00
N LYS A 104 -9.13 -9.94 2.01
CA LYS A 104 -10.46 -9.69 1.40
C LYS A 104 -10.45 -9.94 -0.10
N ILE A 105 -9.39 -9.55 -0.80
CA ILE A 105 -9.25 -9.76 -2.24
C ILE A 105 -9.05 -11.24 -2.54
N ILE A 106 -8.13 -11.91 -1.84
CA ILE A 106 -7.90 -13.35 -1.98
C ILE A 106 -9.21 -14.12 -1.77
N ALA A 107 -9.95 -13.82 -0.68
CA ALA A 107 -11.21 -14.47 -0.38
C ALA A 107 -12.29 -14.22 -1.44
N ASN A 108 -12.29 -13.07 -2.11
CA ASN A 108 -13.23 -12.78 -3.19
C ASN A 108 -12.88 -13.54 -4.47
N ILE A 109 -11.63 -13.49 -4.91
CA ILE A 109 -11.14 -14.16 -6.13
C ILE A 109 -11.31 -15.68 -5.99
N TYR A 110 -10.92 -16.24 -4.85
CA TYR A 110 -10.90 -17.67 -4.58
C TYR A 110 -12.09 -18.14 -3.72
N ARG A 111 -13.22 -17.43 -3.73
CA ARG A 111 -14.40 -17.73 -2.88
C ARG A 111 -14.96 -19.16 -3.02
N LYS A 112 -14.64 -19.85 -4.10
CA LYS A 112 -15.06 -21.25 -4.35
C LYS A 112 -14.12 -22.28 -3.76
N THR A 113 -12.93 -21.87 -3.31
CA THR A 113 -11.95 -22.76 -2.67
C THR A 113 -12.53 -23.35 -1.39
N ARG A 114 -12.44 -24.68 -1.28
CA ARG A 114 -12.99 -25.41 -0.14
C ARG A 114 -12.27 -24.98 1.14
N ARG A 115 -13.05 -24.74 2.20
CA ARG A 115 -12.55 -24.31 3.52
C ARG A 115 -11.74 -23.00 3.48
N LEU A 116 -11.93 -22.12 2.50
CA LEU A 116 -11.36 -20.77 2.57
C LEU A 116 -12.11 -19.94 3.64
N PRO A 117 -11.44 -19.41 4.67
CA PRO A 117 -12.09 -18.62 5.70
C PRO A 117 -12.21 -17.14 5.29
N ASN A 118 -13.13 -16.42 5.94
CA ASN A 118 -13.25 -14.97 5.78
C ASN A 118 -12.45 -14.17 6.86
N SER A 119 -11.77 -14.86 7.77
CA SER A 119 -10.90 -14.28 8.81
C SER A 119 -9.44 -14.38 8.41
N THR A 120 -8.68 -13.30 8.59
CA THR A 120 -7.24 -13.26 8.28
C THR A 120 -6.46 -14.22 9.18
N ARG A 121 -6.76 -14.28 10.48
CA ARG A 121 -6.20 -15.28 11.40
C ARG A 121 -6.44 -16.71 10.90
N GLN A 122 -7.69 -17.05 10.61
CA GLN A 122 -8.02 -18.40 10.15
C GLN A 122 -7.38 -18.74 8.80
N LEU A 123 -7.15 -17.75 7.91
CA LEU A 123 -6.48 -18.00 6.64
C LEU A 123 -5.04 -18.47 6.87
N PHE A 124 -4.28 -17.70 7.66
CA PHE A 124 -2.90 -18.04 8.00
C PHE A 124 -2.82 -19.39 8.72
N ASP A 125 -3.70 -19.62 9.71
CA ASP A 125 -3.75 -20.88 10.44
C ASP A 125 -4.04 -22.06 9.51
N ARG A 126 -5.00 -21.93 8.59
CA ARG A 126 -5.36 -23.02 7.67
C ARG A 126 -4.29 -23.31 6.62
N VAL A 127 -3.56 -22.29 6.17
CA VAL A 127 -2.40 -22.48 5.29
C VAL A 127 -1.29 -23.22 6.04
N ASN A 128 -0.91 -22.72 7.23
CA ASN A 128 0.20 -23.28 8.01
C ASN A 128 -0.05 -24.71 8.50
N ASN A 129 -1.32 -25.09 8.69
CA ASN A 129 -1.72 -26.44 9.07
C ASN A 129 -2.11 -27.34 7.86
N ASN A 130 -1.83 -26.91 6.62
CA ASN A 130 -2.16 -27.65 5.40
C ASN A 130 -3.65 -28.07 5.30
N ILE A 131 -4.56 -27.22 5.79
CA ILE A 131 -6.01 -27.47 5.80
C ILE A 131 -6.66 -27.08 4.47
N LEU A 132 -6.11 -26.09 3.77
CA LEU A 132 -6.56 -25.67 2.44
C LEU A 132 -6.12 -26.67 1.37
N GLY A 133 -7.06 -27.13 0.54
CA GLY A 133 -6.82 -28.11 -0.51
C GLY A 133 -5.98 -27.57 -1.67
N ASP A 134 -5.74 -28.43 -2.66
CA ASP A 134 -4.94 -28.11 -3.86
C ASP A 134 -5.63 -27.11 -4.81
N ASP A 135 -6.91 -26.80 -4.55
CA ASP A 135 -7.69 -25.77 -5.22
C ASP A 135 -7.36 -24.35 -4.75
N PHE A 136 -6.52 -24.19 -3.72
CA PHE A 136 -5.94 -22.90 -3.33
C PHE A 136 -4.53 -22.75 -3.92
N PRO A 137 -4.19 -21.62 -4.59
CA PRO A 137 -2.91 -21.46 -5.27
C PRO A 137 -1.69 -21.66 -4.38
N THR A 138 -0.73 -22.44 -4.86
CA THR A 138 0.52 -22.73 -4.16
C THR A 138 1.33 -21.48 -3.88
N GLU A 139 1.36 -20.51 -4.80
CA GLU A 139 2.06 -19.25 -4.65
C GLU A 139 1.49 -18.43 -3.48
N LEU A 140 0.16 -18.44 -3.30
CA LEU A 140 -0.48 -17.80 -2.15
C LEU A 140 -0.22 -18.56 -0.85
N LYS A 141 -0.21 -19.91 -0.88
CA LYS A 141 0.19 -20.72 0.28
C LYS A 141 1.60 -20.37 0.72
N LEU A 142 2.55 -20.33 -0.22
CA LEU A 142 3.95 -20.01 0.05
C LEU A 142 4.11 -18.63 0.68
N ALA A 143 3.53 -17.58 0.07
CA ALA A 143 3.61 -16.22 0.60
C ALA A 143 3.03 -16.10 2.03
N ILE A 144 1.94 -16.81 2.31
CA ILE A 144 1.33 -16.84 3.65
C ILE A 144 2.20 -17.64 4.63
N SER A 145 2.68 -18.82 4.24
CA SER A 145 3.48 -19.70 5.12
C SER A 145 4.88 -19.17 5.42
N SER A 146 5.44 -18.34 4.53
CA SER A 146 6.74 -17.70 4.74
C SER A 146 6.67 -16.46 5.65
N SER A 147 5.47 -16.08 6.10
CA SER A 147 5.26 -14.89 6.94
C SER A 147 5.31 -15.23 8.43
N ASP A 148 6.49 -15.63 8.91
CA ASP A 148 6.75 -16.00 10.31
C ASP A 148 6.47 -14.87 11.32
N TRP A 149 6.59 -13.63 10.87
CA TRP A 149 6.28 -12.40 11.60
C TRP A 149 4.78 -12.14 11.83
N TYR A 150 3.89 -12.81 11.10
CA TYR A 150 2.44 -12.54 11.17
C TYR A 150 1.86 -12.79 12.56
N GLY A 151 2.29 -13.87 13.22
CA GLY A 151 1.78 -14.24 14.55
C GLY A 151 2.03 -13.16 15.61
N GLU A 152 3.20 -12.52 15.55
CA GLU A 152 3.51 -11.38 16.40
C GLU A 152 2.61 -10.17 16.11
N LEU A 153 2.47 -9.80 14.84
CA LEU A 153 1.67 -8.65 14.44
C LEU A 153 0.19 -8.83 14.81
N LEU A 154 -0.33 -10.04 14.63
CA LEU A 154 -1.69 -10.41 15.05
C LEU A 154 -1.86 -10.25 16.56
N ALA A 155 -0.93 -10.79 17.36
CA ALA A 155 -1.00 -10.72 18.82
C ALA A 155 -0.97 -9.26 19.31
N ILE A 156 -0.13 -8.42 18.70
CA ILE A 156 -0.10 -6.98 19.00
C ILE A 156 -1.46 -6.35 18.68
N ARG A 157 -1.94 -6.49 17.44
CA ARG A 157 -3.21 -5.89 17.00
C ARG A 157 -4.39 -6.29 17.89
N ASP A 158 -4.48 -7.57 18.25
CA ASP A 158 -5.61 -8.10 19.02
C ASP A 158 -5.67 -7.44 20.40
N GLU A 159 -4.52 -7.28 21.05
CA GLU A 159 -4.47 -6.66 22.37
C GLU A 159 -4.65 -5.14 22.32
N LEU A 160 -4.11 -4.45 21.31
CA LEU A 160 -4.37 -3.01 21.12
C LEU A 160 -5.85 -2.68 20.93
N THR A 161 -6.65 -3.65 20.49
CA THR A 161 -8.11 -3.49 20.37
C THR A 161 -8.84 -3.60 21.72
N HIS A 162 -8.18 -4.13 22.75
CA HIS A 162 -8.79 -4.57 24.01
C HIS A 162 -8.09 -4.06 25.28
N SER A 163 -6.95 -3.39 25.16
CA SER A 163 -6.09 -2.97 26.27
C SER A 163 -5.79 -1.46 26.25
N ASP A 164 -5.19 -0.97 27.34
CA ASP A 164 -4.60 0.37 27.43
C ASP A 164 -3.33 0.50 26.58
N ILE A 165 -2.92 1.74 26.31
CA ILE A 165 -1.67 2.05 25.60
C ILE A 165 -0.46 1.51 26.40
N GLY A 166 0.48 0.91 25.68
CA GLY A 166 1.77 0.47 26.19
C GLY A 166 2.68 1.63 26.61
N ASN A 167 3.93 1.30 26.93
CA ASN A 167 4.91 2.28 27.39
C ASN A 167 6.19 2.15 26.58
N CYS A 168 6.74 3.29 26.16
CA CYS A 168 8.03 3.38 25.50
C CYS A 168 9.07 4.02 26.41
N HIS A 169 10.25 3.43 26.46
CA HIS A 169 11.39 3.96 27.18
C HIS A 169 12.61 4.04 26.26
N LEU A 170 13.30 5.18 26.29
CA LEU A 170 14.55 5.39 25.57
C LEU A 170 15.73 5.06 26.48
N ASP A 171 16.44 3.99 26.17
CA ASP A 171 17.68 3.66 26.87
C ASP A 171 18.76 4.69 26.50
N GLN A 172 19.30 5.38 27.51
CA GLN A 172 20.28 6.45 27.29
C GLN A 172 21.65 5.96 26.82
N LYS A 173 22.02 4.70 27.09
CA LYS A 173 23.29 4.08 26.69
C LYS A 173 23.22 3.52 25.28
N THR A 174 22.20 2.73 24.98
CA THR A 174 22.05 2.04 23.70
C THR A 174 21.34 2.92 22.65
N ARG A 175 20.61 3.96 23.10
CA ARG A 175 19.74 4.82 22.28
C ARG A 175 18.61 4.04 21.59
N LEU A 176 18.33 2.82 22.05
CA LEU A 176 17.21 2.01 21.60
C LEU A 176 15.95 2.37 22.36
N VAL A 177 14.81 2.21 21.69
CA VAL A 177 13.51 2.42 22.30
C VAL A 177 12.88 1.08 22.58
N THR A 178 12.72 0.78 23.86
CA THR A 178 12.01 -0.41 24.32
C THR A 178 10.53 -0.10 24.41
N TYR A 179 9.71 -0.96 23.81
CA TYR A 179 8.26 -0.96 23.99
C TYR A 179 7.85 -2.10 24.90
N MET A 180 7.06 -1.78 25.92
CA MET A 180 6.49 -2.76 26.84
C MET A 180 4.99 -2.60 26.88
N HIS A 181 4.26 -3.71 26.83
CA HIS A 181 2.81 -3.70 27.00
C HIS A 181 2.36 -4.83 27.92
N VAL A 182 1.83 -4.45 29.09
CA VAL A 182 1.48 -5.36 30.19
C VAL A 182 0.22 -6.18 29.94
N GLY A 183 -0.68 -5.69 29.08
CA GLY A 183 -1.87 -6.44 28.62
C GLY A 183 -1.53 -7.60 27.69
N ILE A 184 -0.46 -7.49 26.89
CA ILE A 184 -0.05 -8.56 25.98
C ILE A 184 0.84 -9.51 26.75
N ARG A 185 0.40 -10.75 26.94
CA ARG A 185 1.21 -11.77 27.64
C ARG A 185 1.68 -12.87 26.71
N ARG A 186 2.99 -13.14 26.70
CA ARG A 186 3.61 -14.31 26.06
C ARG A 186 4.17 -15.21 27.15
N ASN A 187 3.65 -16.45 27.24
CA ASN A 187 4.03 -17.41 28.28
C ASN A 187 3.88 -16.87 29.71
N GLY A 188 2.91 -15.98 29.95
CA GLY A 188 2.68 -15.34 31.24
C GLY A 188 3.41 -14.01 31.46
N GLU A 189 4.42 -13.71 30.64
CA GLU A 189 5.24 -12.49 30.73
C GLU A 189 4.72 -11.37 29.80
N PRO A 190 4.84 -10.09 30.19
CA PRO A 190 4.53 -8.97 29.31
C PRO A 190 5.27 -9.02 27.98
N LEU A 191 4.67 -8.49 26.91
CA LEU A 191 5.38 -8.25 25.67
C LEU A 191 6.40 -7.13 25.87
N ILE A 192 7.66 -7.43 25.58
CA ILE A 192 8.76 -6.49 25.54
C ILE A 192 9.42 -6.57 24.16
N ILE A 193 9.60 -5.42 23.52
CA ILE A 193 10.34 -5.27 22.26
C ILE A 193 11.47 -4.28 22.52
N ASP A 194 12.71 -4.78 22.65
CA ASP A 194 13.86 -3.98 23.09
C ASP A 194 14.21 -2.84 22.12
N ASP A 195 14.07 -3.07 20.81
CA ASP A 195 14.19 -2.08 19.74
C ASP A 195 12.92 -2.06 18.89
N VAL A 196 11.92 -1.30 19.34
CA VAL A 196 10.62 -1.23 18.68
C VAL A 196 10.70 -0.55 17.30
N LEU A 197 11.58 0.44 17.13
CA LEU A 197 11.74 1.16 15.87
C LEU A 197 12.40 0.27 14.81
N GLY A 198 13.42 -0.50 15.20
CA GLY A 198 14.03 -1.52 14.34
C GLY A 198 13.02 -2.63 14.01
N ARG A 199 12.24 -3.08 14.98
CA ARG A 199 11.22 -4.12 14.77
C ARG A 199 10.14 -3.68 13.79
N ILE A 200 9.62 -2.46 13.94
CA ILE A 200 8.63 -1.90 13.01
C ILE A 200 9.21 -1.81 11.59
N LYS A 201 10.46 -1.39 11.43
CA LYS A 201 11.11 -1.34 10.12
C LYS A 201 11.17 -2.73 9.46
N ILE A 202 11.50 -3.77 10.23
CA ILE A 202 11.46 -5.16 9.75
C ILE A 202 10.04 -5.50 9.29
N LEU A 203 9.02 -5.24 10.12
CA LEU A 203 7.63 -5.53 9.78
C LEU A 203 7.14 -4.77 8.55
N ILE A 204 7.50 -3.50 8.39
CA ILE A 204 7.19 -2.71 7.17
C ILE A 204 7.73 -3.43 5.93
N ASN A 205 9.00 -3.85 5.96
CA ASN A 205 9.63 -4.54 4.84
C ASN A 205 8.98 -5.91 4.59
N SER A 206 8.76 -6.70 5.65
CA SER A 206 8.16 -8.02 5.53
C SER A 206 6.71 -7.98 5.02
N VAL A 207 5.92 -6.98 5.44
CA VAL A 207 4.58 -6.73 4.89
C VAL A 207 4.68 -6.31 3.43
N ASN A 208 5.60 -5.42 3.06
CA ASN A 208 5.80 -5.01 1.68
C ASN A 208 6.18 -6.20 0.77
N GLU A 209 7.07 -7.09 1.23
CA GLU A 209 7.47 -8.31 0.53
C GLU A 209 6.30 -9.30 0.39
N PHE A 210 5.49 -9.46 1.44
CA PHE A 210 4.26 -10.27 1.39
C PHE A 210 3.27 -9.72 0.36
N LEU A 211 2.98 -8.41 0.41
CA LEU A 211 2.12 -7.75 -0.56
C LEU A 211 2.69 -7.90 -1.98
N GLY A 212 3.99 -7.68 -2.16
CA GLY A 212 4.69 -7.87 -3.41
C GLY A 212 4.50 -9.28 -3.97
N SER A 213 4.70 -10.31 -3.15
CA SER A 213 4.57 -11.72 -3.54
C SER A 213 3.14 -12.09 -3.92
N VAL A 214 2.15 -11.70 -3.10
CA VAL A 214 0.73 -11.96 -3.39
C VAL A 214 0.31 -11.28 -4.68
N PHE A 215 0.59 -9.98 -4.82
CA PHE A 215 0.11 -9.22 -5.97
C PHE A 215 0.91 -9.50 -7.24
N HIS A 216 2.17 -9.89 -7.15
CA HIS A 216 2.89 -10.44 -8.30
C HIS A 216 2.17 -11.65 -8.88
N PHE A 217 1.77 -12.60 -8.03
CA PHE A 217 0.99 -13.75 -8.46
C PHE A 217 -0.38 -13.33 -9.03
N LEU A 218 -1.13 -12.46 -8.34
CA LEU A 218 -2.46 -12.03 -8.81
C LEU A 218 -2.38 -11.28 -10.15
N ASN A 219 -1.36 -10.43 -10.35
CA ASN A 219 -1.12 -9.71 -11.60
C ASN A 219 -0.85 -10.68 -12.76
N SER A 220 -0.19 -11.82 -12.51
CA SER A 220 0.05 -12.86 -13.54
C SER A 220 -1.24 -13.52 -14.07
N LYS A 221 -2.38 -13.32 -13.39
CA LYS A 221 -3.69 -13.89 -13.76
C LYS A 221 -4.64 -12.86 -14.37
N LEU A 222 -4.20 -11.61 -14.51
CA LEU A 222 -5.01 -10.56 -15.12
C LEU A 222 -5.10 -10.75 -16.64
N GLN A 223 -6.28 -10.53 -17.18
CA GLN A 223 -6.52 -10.47 -18.61
C GLN A 223 -5.90 -9.19 -19.21
N PRO A 224 -5.34 -9.27 -20.42
CA PRO A 224 -4.80 -8.11 -21.11
C PRO A 224 -5.94 -7.23 -21.61
N VAL A 225 -6.40 -6.32 -20.77
CA VAL A 225 -7.40 -5.30 -21.12
C VAL A 225 -6.76 -3.92 -21.17
N GLU A 226 -7.29 -3.07 -22.02
CA GLU A 226 -6.97 -1.65 -21.99
C GLU A 226 -7.82 -0.92 -20.95
N ILE A 227 -7.18 -0.04 -20.19
CA ILE A 227 -7.84 0.84 -19.23
C ILE A 227 -7.65 2.30 -19.62
N ASP A 228 -8.54 3.16 -19.14
CA ASP A 228 -8.38 4.62 -19.23
C ASP A 228 -7.55 5.11 -18.05
N GLN A 229 -6.43 5.77 -18.34
CA GLN A 229 -5.53 6.28 -17.33
C GLN A 229 -5.33 7.79 -17.45
N LEU A 230 -5.44 8.49 -16.31
CA LEU A 230 -5.16 9.91 -16.21
C LEU A 230 -3.65 10.18 -16.28
N CYS A 231 -3.22 10.86 -17.33
CA CYS A 231 -1.86 11.40 -17.51
C CYS A 231 -1.58 12.50 -16.48
N GLY A 232 -2.56 13.39 -16.29
CA GLY A 232 -2.47 14.51 -15.38
C GLY A 232 -3.35 15.68 -15.78
N PHE A 233 -3.20 16.79 -15.05
CA PHE A 233 -3.93 18.03 -15.29
C PHE A 233 -3.00 19.08 -15.88
N PHE A 234 -3.30 19.56 -17.09
CA PHE A 234 -2.53 20.58 -17.78
C PHE A 234 -3.47 21.67 -18.29
N LYS A 235 -3.14 22.95 -18.07
CA LYS A 235 -3.96 24.08 -18.56
C LYS A 235 -5.46 23.95 -18.17
N GLY A 236 -5.73 23.41 -16.98
CA GLY A 236 -7.09 23.24 -16.46
C GLY A 236 -7.89 22.07 -17.02
N ARG A 237 -7.27 21.14 -17.78
CA ARG A 237 -7.92 19.94 -18.32
C ARG A 237 -7.25 18.66 -17.85
N GLY A 238 -8.02 17.59 -17.68
CA GLY A 238 -7.52 16.23 -17.43
C GLY A 238 -7.19 15.53 -18.74
N TYR A 239 -5.98 14.98 -18.86
CA TYR A 239 -5.51 14.30 -20.07
C TYR A 239 -5.48 12.81 -19.83
N LEU A 240 -5.96 12.03 -20.79
CA LEU A 240 -6.15 10.59 -20.67
C LEU A 240 -5.32 9.84 -21.72
N ARG A 241 -5.00 8.59 -21.40
CA ARG A 241 -4.44 7.60 -22.33
C ARG A 241 -5.16 6.26 -22.16
N LYS A 242 -5.25 5.48 -23.23
CA LYS A 242 -5.48 4.04 -23.15
C LYS A 242 -4.17 3.38 -22.70
N LEU A 243 -4.25 2.44 -21.78
CA LEU A 243 -3.09 1.72 -21.26
C LEU A 243 -3.40 0.23 -21.20
N ALA A 244 -2.58 -0.59 -21.85
CA ALA A 244 -2.62 -2.05 -21.72
C ALA A 244 -1.67 -2.52 -20.61
N LEU A 245 -1.96 -3.69 -20.03
CA LEU A 245 -1.07 -4.34 -19.08
C LEU A 245 0.12 -4.96 -19.83
N GLU A 246 1.24 -4.25 -19.86
CA GLU A 246 2.48 -4.66 -20.52
C GLU A 246 3.66 -4.45 -19.57
N PHE A 247 4.75 -5.20 -19.69
CA PHE A 247 5.94 -5.02 -18.85
C PHE A 247 7.21 -4.86 -19.70
N PRO A 248 8.09 -3.90 -19.38
CA PRO A 248 7.94 -2.84 -18.37
C PRO A 248 6.93 -1.74 -18.79
N MET A 249 6.20 -1.17 -17.82
CA MET A 249 5.43 0.06 -18.05
C MET A 249 6.27 1.28 -17.70
N ASP A 250 6.22 2.30 -18.54
CA ASP A 250 6.92 3.56 -18.32
C ASP A 250 6.07 4.76 -18.74
N PHE A 251 6.63 5.96 -18.60
CA PHE A 251 5.98 7.20 -19.02
C PHE A 251 5.50 7.17 -20.48
N ASN A 252 6.17 6.41 -21.34
CA ASN A 252 5.87 6.33 -22.74
C ASN A 252 4.72 5.37 -23.04
N SER A 253 4.39 4.40 -22.17
CA SER A 253 3.35 3.38 -22.39
C SER A 253 1.94 3.93 -22.70
N GLY A 254 1.16 3.17 -23.48
CA GLY A 254 -0.23 3.46 -23.84
C GLY A 254 -0.43 4.23 -25.15
N ILE A 255 -1.66 4.70 -25.39
CA ILE A 255 -2.05 5.50 -26.56
C ILE A 255 -2.77 6.76 -26.05
N CYS A 256 -2.30 7.94 -26.43
CA CYS A 256 -2.90 9.19 -25.98
C CYS A 256 -4.33 9.32 -26.51
N MET A 257 -5.30 9.54 -25.62
CA MET A 257 -6.70 9.78 -26.03
C MET A 257 -6.98 11.26 -26.23
N SER A 258 -6.30 12.12 -25.46
CA SER A 258 -6.54 13.56 -25.46
C SER A 258 -5.93 14.32 -26.64
N HIS A 259 -5.14 13.66 -27.49
CA HIS A 259 -4.44 14.32 -28.60
C HIS A 259 -5.40 15.08 -29.53
N VAL A 260 -6.58 14.49 -29.79
CA VAL A 260 -7.64 15.09 -30.62
C VAL A 260 -8.11 16.46 -30.12
N TRP A 261 -7.91 16.80 -28.85
CA TRP A 261 -8.37 18.08 -28.28
C TRP A 261 -7.38 19.21 -28.43
N PHE A 262 -6.07 18.89 -28.51
CA PHE A 262 -5.03 19.91 -28.46
C PHE A 262 -4.12 19.94 -29.69
N ASP A 263 -4.26 18.97 -30.60
CA ASP A 263 -3.61 19.01 -31.91
C ASP A 263 -4.11 20.22 -32.73
N GLY A 264 -5.40 20.56 -32.61
CA GLY A 264 -6.01 21.73 -33.25
C GLY A 264 -6.04 23.01 -32.41
N ASP A 265 -5.65 22.95 -31.13
CA ASP A 265 -5.71 24.09 -30.21
C ASP A 265 -4.45 24.18 -29.34
N LEU A 266 -3.53 25.07 -29.75
CA LEU A 266 -2.25 25.28 -29.07
C LEU A 266 -2.41 25.78 -27.62
N GLN A 267 -3.54 26.40 -27.27
CA GLN A 267 -3.79 26.88 -25.91
C GLN A 267 -3.85 25.73 -24.89
N PHE A 268 -4.27 24.55 -25.33
CA PHE A 268 -4.38 23.34 -24.51
C PHE A 268 -3.31 22.30 -24.87
N LYS A 269 -2.23 22.68 -25.53
CA LYS A 269 -1.17 21.72 -25.90
C LYS A 269 -0.58 21.09 -24.64
N CYS A 270 -0.60 19.76 -24.59
CA CYS A 270 0.06 19.00 -23.52
C CYS A 270 1.57 19.32 -23.51
N PRO A 271 2.18 19.62 -22.34
CA PRO A 271 3.59 20.02 -22.27
C PRO A 271 4.55 18.90 -22.68
N PHE A 272 4.09 17.64 -22.71
CA PHE A 272 4.90 16.47 -23.01
C PHE A 272 4.78 15.98 -24.46
N VAL A 273 4.13 16.74 -25.35
CA VAL A 273 3.94 16.34 -26.76
C VAL A 273 5.26 15.93 -27.44
N GLY A 274 6.35 16.64 -27.18
CA GLY A 274 7.65 16.34 -27.82
C GLY A 274 8.41 15.14 -27.25
N THR A 275 7.94 14.54 -26.15
CA THR A 275 8.66 13.45 -25.45
C THR A 275 7.76 12.28 -25.04
N CYS A 276 6.46 12.30 -25.38
CA CYS A 276 5.49 11.31 -24.93
C CYS A 276 5.26 10.23 -26.00
N GLY A 277 5.77 9.02 -25.76
CA GLY A 277 5.56 7.90 -26.68
C GLY A 277 4.09 7.53 -26.93
N ALA A 278 3.21 7.75 -25.95
CA ALA A 278 1.78 7.51 -26.12
C ALA A 278 1.13 8.49 -27.11
N TYR A 279 1.62 9.73 -27.16
CA TYR A 279 1.16 10.73 -28.14
C TYR A 279 1.66 10.39 -29.54
N GLU A 280 2.94 10.02 -29.68
CA GLU A 280 3.49 9.60 -30.96
C GLU A 280 2.72 8.41 -31.54
N ARG A 281 2.44 7.37 -30.74
CA ARG A 281 1.62 6.23 -31.20
C ARG A 281 0.20 6.62 -31.62
N ALA A 282 -0.42 7.57 -30.93
CA ALA A 282 -1.75 8.04 -31.30
C ALA A 282 -1.75 8.71 -32.69
N LYS A 283 -0.67 9.41 -33.06
CA LYS A 283 -0.52 9.99 -34.40
C LYS A 283 -0.34 8.95 -35.50
N PHE A 284 0.45 7.91 -35.26
CA PHE A 284 0.66 6.84 -36.24
C PHE A 284 -0.62 6.01 -36.48
N ASN A 285 -1.47 5.89 -35.45
CA ASN A 285 -2.73 5.15 -35.53
C ASN A 285 -3.94 6.01 -35.91
N ALA A 286 -3.77 7.32 -36.12
CA ALA A 286 -4.85 8.18 -36.58
C ALA A 286 -5.13 7.89 -38.06
N PRO A 287 -6.41 7.68 -38.47
CA PRO A 287 -6.73 7.53 -39.88
C PRO A 287 -6.26 8.79 -40.63
N THR A 288 -5.47 8.60 -41.68
CA THR A 288 -5.11 9.68 -42.62
C THR A 288 -6.40 10.35 -43.09
N PRO A 289 -6.52 11.69 -43.00
CA PRO A 289 -7.68 12.37 -43.54
C PRO A 289 -7.78 12.02 -45.02
N PHE A 290 -8.92 11.45 -45.41
CA PHE A 290 -9.24 11.12 -46.79
C PHE A 290 -9.05 12.39 -47.62
N SER A 291 -7.96 12.46 -48.40
CA SER A 291 -7.79 13.50 -49.39
C SER A 291 -8.78 13.21 -50.51
N GLY A 292 -9.99 13.75 -50.40
CA GLY A 292 -10.94 13.78 -51.49
C GLY A 292 -10.34 14.58 -52.63
N SER A 293 -9.66 13.90 -53.56
CA SER A 293 -9.37 14.43 -54.88
C SER A 293 -10.71 14.51 -55.60
N GLY A 294 -11.27 15.71 -55.63
CA GLY A 294 -12.36 16.04 -56.53
C GLY A 294 -11.92 15.80 -57.97
N SER A 295 -12.77 15.08 -58.69
CA SER A 295 -12.82 15.00 -60.14
C SER A 295 -14.26 15.29 -60.55
#